data_AF-A0A7Y8H0H1-F1
#
_entry.id   AF-A0A7Y8H0H1-F1
#
_cell.length_a   1.000
_cell.length_b   1.000
_cell.length_c   1.000
_cell.angle_alpha   90.00
_cell.angle_beta   90.00
_cell.angle_gamma   90.00
#
_symmetry.space_group_name_H-M   'P 1'
#
loop_
_entity.id
_entity.type
_entity.pdbx_description
1 polymer ?
#
loop_
_entity_poly.entity_id
_entity_poly.type
_entity_poly.pdbx_seq_one_letter_code
_entity_poly.pdbx_strand_id
1 'polypeptide(L)'
;MSAAQGRSQASSHRSPQGGGISLKRWLCAAVFALAGTAQAQTIAVPPPASKPDAATFNYDLQPRQIAEGTWVIEGAVQDFSRANGCNIINTAFIATGAGVVVINTGPSRLYGEQQRRAIERITREPVQRVIELNLHPDYFFGNQAWADRPTQALPGSISGMQAEGTAYADNLYRLCGDWMRGTESTPAREAVLPQTLQLGQHKLELKRLHGHTADDLVLLDHRTGVLFAGGLVFAERVPTTPHADFAAWLASLDALEQWHASGAVKTVVPSHGPVHTGLAGVQQTRGWLRWLTTLMQESAERGLDLGEVLGTPVPERFKRWAAQPAELHRSLTQWYPRYEQKVMAAPNSGR
;
A
#
# COMPACT_ATOMS: atom_id res chain seq x y z
N MET A 1 -51.52 -42.44 -38.15
CA MET A 1 -51.63 -43.84 -38.61
C MET A 1 -50.56 -44.63 -37.90
N SER A 2 -50.95 -45.34 -36.85
CA SER A 2 -50.97 -46.82 -36.77
C SER A 2 -49.56 -47.37 -36.52
N ALA A 3 -49.22 -47.64 -35.25
CA ALA A 3 -49.36 -48.95 -34.61
C ALA A 3 -48.45 -50.00 -35.30
N ALA A 4 -47.32 -50.34 -34.69
CA ALA A 4 -47.19 -51.43 -33.71
C ALA A 4 -47.53 -52.79 -34.30
N GLN A 5 -46.58 -53.72 -34.29
CA GLN A 5 -46.73 -55.11 -33.82
C GLN A 5 -45.50 -55.96 -34.14
N GLY A 6 -45.16 -56.88 -33.24
CA GLY A 6 -44.18 -57.93 -33.47
C GLY A 6 -43.65 -58.56 -32.20
N ARG A 7 -44.50 -59.31 -31.48
CA ARG A 7 -44.11 -60.24 -30.39
C ARG A 7 -43.81 -61.63 -30.99
N SER A 8 -42.79 -62.31 -30.47
CA SER A 8 -42.72 -63.78 -30.23
C SER A 8 -41.37 -64.06 -29.53
N GLN A 9 -41.28 -64.50 -28.26
CA GLN A 9 -41.37 -65.89 -27.73
C GLN A 9 -40.52 -66.91 -28.54
N ALA A 10 -39.68 -67.80 -27.98
CA ALA A 10 -39.36 -68.21 -26.61
C ALA A 10 -38.12 -69.14 -26.56
N SER A 11 -37.58 -69.34 -25.34
CA SER A 11 -36.69 -70.45 -24.87
C SER A 11 -35.23 -70.44 -25.38
N SER A 12 -34.18 -70.77 -24.60
CA SER A 12 -34.05 -71.69 -23.47
C SER A 12 -32.72 -71.45 -22.68
N HIS A 13 -32.68 -71.99 -21.45
CA HIS A 13 -31.53 -72.36 -20.62
C HIS A 13 -30.62 -71.32 -19.90
N ARG A 14 -30.76 -71.34 -18.56
CA ARG A 14 -29.80 -71.03 -17.46
C ARG A 14 -28.55 -71.93 -17.55
N SER A 15 -27.33 -71.61 -17.11
CA SER A 15 -26.72 -70.51 -16.31
C SER A 15 -25.23 -70.37 -16.68
N PRO A 16 -24.58 -69.20 -16.42
CA PRO A 16 -23.19 -68.93 -16.74
C PRO A 16 -22.23 -69.18 -15.56
N GLN A 17 -21.00 -69.59 -15.88
CA GLN A 17 -19.83 -69.45 -15.02
C GLN A 17 -19.17 -68.08 -15.25
N GLY A 18 -18.52 -67.55 -14.20
CA GLY A 18 -17.43 -66.58 -14.35
C GLY A 18 -17.82 -65.14 -14.03
N GLY A 19 -17.58 -64.74 -12.78
CA GLY A 19 -17.65 -63.35 -12.36
C GLY A 19 -16.59 -62.48 -13.05
N GLY A 20 -17.02 -61.34 -13.58
CA GLY A 20 -16.17 -60.23 -13.98
C GLY A 20 -16.76 -58.96 -13.39
N ILE A 21 -16.20 -58.51 -12.27
CA ILE A 21 -16.52 -57.22 -11.65
C ILE A 21 -15.97 -56.14 -12.59
N SER A 22 -16.87 -55.48 -13.33
CA SER A 22 -16.54 -54.29 -14.12
C SER A 22 -16.36 -53.10 -13.18
N LEU A 23 -15.09 -52.81 -12.84
CA LEU A 23 -14.72 -51.58 -12.15
C LEU A 23 -14.80 -50.42 -13.16
N LYS A 24 -15.94 -49.71 -13.19
CA LYS A 24 -16.02 -48.40 -13.84
C LYS A 24 -15.06 -47.45 -13.12
N ARG A 25 -13.87 -47.27 -13.69
CA ARG A 25 -12.90 -46.24 -13.30
C ARG A 25 -13.52 -44.88 -13.56
N TRP A 26 -13.92 -44.20 -12.49
CA TRP A 26 -14.10 -42.76 -12.49
C TRP A 26 -12.71 -42.13 -12.62
N LEU A 27 -12.35 -41.66 -13.82
CA LEU A 27 -11.23 -40.75 -13.99
C LEU A 27 -11.65 -39.39 -13.42
N CYS A 28 -11.39 -39.16 -12.13
CA CYS A 28 -11.23 -37.81 -11.63
C CYS A 28 -9.89 -37.29 -12.17
N ALA A 29 -9.94 -36.49 -13.23
CA ALA A 29 -8.79 -35.70 -13.65
C ALA A 29 -8.48 -34.70 -12.54
N ALA A 30 -7.49 -35.00 -11.70
CA ALA A 30 -6.89 -34.03 -10.81
C ALA A 30 -6.16 -33.00 -11.68
N VAL A 31 -6.84 -31.90 -12.01
CA VAL A 31 -6.17 -30.69 -12.47
C VAL A 31 -5.42 -30.14 -11.26
N PHE A 32 -4.15 -30.48 -11.13
CA PHE A 32 -3.24 -29.71 -10.29
C PHE A 32 -3.11 -28.33 -10.92
N ALA A 33 -3.92 -27.38 -10.45
CA ALA A 33 -3.59 -25.98 -10.61
C ALA A 33 -2.26 -25.77 -9.87
N LEU A 34 -1.16 -25.72 -10.64
CA LEU A 34 0.10 -25.15 -10.16
C LEU A 34 -0.17 -23.66 -9.93
N ALA A 35 -0.80 -23.34 -8.80
CA ALA A 35 -0.74 -22.01 -8.22
C ALA A 35 0.72 -21.81 -7.81
N GLY A 36 1.54 -21.36 -8.76
CA GLY A 36 2.90 -20.93 -8.48
C GLY A 36 2.83 -19.92 -7.34
N THR A 37 3.30 -20.32 -6.17
CA THR A 37 3.51 -19.41 -5.05
C THR A 37 4.70 -18.53 -5.41
N ALA A 38 4.46 -17.54 -6.26
CA ALA A 38 5.42 -16.47 -6.49
C ALA A 38 5.68 -15.82 -5.12
N GLN A 39 6.77 -16.21 -4.47
CA GLN A 39 7.26 -15.52 -3.29
C GLN A 39 7.58 -14.11 -3.74
N ALA A 40 6.93 -13.13 -3.11
CA ALA A 40 7.23 -11.73 -3.36
C ALA A 40 8.74 -11.53 -3.13
N GLN A 41 9.41 -10.92 -4.11
CA GLN A 41 10.84 -10.71 -4.05
C GLN A 41 11.16 -9.83 -2.84
N THR A 42 12.11 -10.27 -2.01
CA THR A 42 12.64 -9.45 -0.92
C THR A 42 13.50 -8.34 -1.48
N ILE A 43 13.32 -7.13 -0.98
CA ILE A 43 14.12 -5.96 -1.32
C ILE A 43 15.13 -5.74 -0.19
N ALA A 44 16.38 -5.43 -0.54
CA ALA A 44 17.35 -5.04 0.47
C ALA A 44 16.90 -3.75 1.16
N VAL A 45 16.91 -3.73 2.50
CA VAL A 45 16.64 -2.53 3.30
C VAL A 45 17.98 -1.96 3.79
N PRO A 46 18.62 -1.05 3.05
CA PRO A 46 19.79 -0.37 3.56
C PRO A 46 19.39 0.49 4.77
N PRO A 47 20.29 0.72 5.73
CA PRO A 47 20.07 1.74 6.76
C PRO A 47 19.74 3.09 6.08
N PRO A 48 18.77 3.85 6.59
CA PRO A 48 18.47 5.18 6.05
C PRO A 48 19.73 6.05 6.06
N ALA A 49 19.94 6.81 4.99
CA ALA A 49 21.04 7.76 4.91
C ALA A 49 20.89 8.88 5.95
N SER A 50 19.65 9.30 6.21
CA SER A 50 19.31 10.27 7.24
C SER A 50 19.46 9.68 8.64
N LYS A 51 20.09 10.42 9.56
CA LYS A 51 20.39 9.97 10.93
C LYS A 51 19.79 10.96 11.95
N PRO A 52 18.53 10.77 12.36
CA PRO A 52 17.90 11.66 13.31
C PRO A 52 18.61 11.62 14.67
N ASP A 53 18.98 12.80 15.17
CA ASP A 53 19.56 13.01 16.49
C ASP A 53 18.53 13.67 17.40
N ALA A 54 18.03 12.90 18.38
CA ALA A 54 17.03 13.34 19.34
C ALA A 54 17.57 14.35 20.37
N ALA A 55 18.89 14.48 20.53
CA ALA A 55 19.47 15.47 21.43
C ALA A 55 19.45 16.87 20.83
N THR A 56 19.63 16.97 19.51
CA THR A 56 19.69 18.24 18.78
C THR A 56 18.44 18.52 17.95
N PHE A 57 17.51 17.56 17.86
CA PHE A 57 16.34 17.59 16.98
C PHE A 57 16.73 17.87 15.52
N ASN A 58 17.83 17.26 15.08
CA ASN A 58 18.29 17.32 13.71
C ASN A 58 18.00 15.99 13.02
N TYR A 59 17.21 16.00 11.94
CA TYR A 59 16.96 14.81 11.15
C TYR A 59 18.16 14.38 10.32
N ASP A 60 19.12 15.29 10.08
CA ASP A 60 20.23 15.10 9.16
C ASP A 60 19.75 14.55 7.81
N LEU A 61 18.77 15.23 7.20
CA LEU A 61 18.16 14.74 5.96
C LEU A 61 19.19 14.67 4.83
N GLN A 62 19.38 13.46 4.30
CA GLN A 62 20.30 13.16 3.21
C GLN A 62 19.52 12.78 1.94
N PRO A 63 19.19 13.75 1.07
CA PRO A 63 18.63 13.45 -0.25
C PRO A 63 19.55 12.56 -1.08
N ARG A 64 19.01 11.46 -1.59
CA ARG A 64 19.70 10.53 -2.50
C ARG A 64 19.13 10.70 -3.89
N GLN A 65 20.01 10.94 -4.87
CA GLN A 65 19.58 11.02 -6.27
C GLN A 65 19.23 9.63 -6.79
N ILE A 66 18.03 9.49 -7.37
CA ILE A 66 17.52 8.22 -7.89
C ILE A 66 17.33 8.24 -9.42
N ALA A 67 17.24 9.43 -9.99
CA ALA A 67 17.29 9.66 -11.43
C ALA A 67 17.76 11.11 -11.70
N GLU A 68 17.95 11.47 -12.98
CA GLU A 68 18.31 12.83 -13.36
C GLU A 68 17.26 13.83 -12.82
N GLY A 69 17.71 14.79 -12.01
CA GLY A 69 16.84 15.80 -11.39
C GLY A 69 15.90 15.27 -10.31
N THR A 70 15.92 13.98 -9.96
CA THR A 70 14.96 13.37 -9.01
C THR A 70 15.69 12.81 -7.78
N TRP A 71 15.29 13.28 -6.61
CA TRP A 71 15.86 12.87 -5.32
C TRP A 71 14.79 12.36 -4.36
N VAL A 72 15.17 11.39 -3.54
CA VAL A 72 14.36 10.84 -2.44
C VAL A 72 15.07 11.07 -1.11
N ILE A 73 14.30 11.28 -0.06
CA ILE A 73 14.75 11.20 1.33
C ILE A 73 13.97 10.03 1.92
N GLU A 74 14.66 8.90 2.12
CA GLU A 74 14.04 7.66 2.61
C GLU A 74 13.73 7.74 4.10
N GLY A 75 12.52 7.29 4.46
CA GLY A 75 12.10 7.13 5.84
C GLY A 75 12.60 5.82 6.44
N ALA A 76 12.54 5.72 7.77
CA ALA A 76 12.77 4.47 8.47
C ALA A 76 11.66 3.46 8.15
N VAL A 77 12.01 2.19 7.92
CA VAL A 77 10.99 1.15 7.61
C VAL A 77 10.17 0.74 8.85
N GLN A 78 10.66 1.07 10.04
CA GLN A 78 10.03 0.78 11.33
C GLN A 78 8.72 1.58 11.54
N ASP A 79 8.01 1.28 12.63
CA ASP A 79 6.88 2.09 13.10
C ASP A 79 7.38 3.45 13.66
N PHE A 80 6.47 4.40 13.83
CA PHE A 80 6.76 5.70 14.45
C PHE A 80 7.45 5.52 15.80
N SER A 81 8.55 6.25 16.01
CA SER A 81 9.23 6.24 17.30
C SER A 81 10.01 7.53 17.53
N ARG A 82 10.40 7.78 18.78
CA ARG A 82 11.35 8.85 19.11
C ARG A 82 12.72 8.63 18.46
N ALA A 83 13.12 7.37 18.29
CA ALA A 83 14.44 7.01 17.75
C ALA A 83 14.60 7.34 16.27
N ASN A 84 13.53 7.21 15.48
CA ASN A 84 13.53 7.59 14.05
C ASN A 84 13.01 9.00 13.79
N GLY A 85 12.82 9.82 14.83
CA GLY A 85 12.27 11.16 14.70
C GLY A 85 10.85 11.21 14.17
N CYS A 86 10.08 10.13 14.33
CA CYS A 86 8.80 9.93 13.64
C CYS A 86 8.90 9.86 12.11
N ASN A 87 10.11 9.81 11.52
CA ASN A 87 10.28 9.79 10.07
C ASN A 87 10.26 8.36 9.53
N ILE A 88 9.10 7.94 9.05
CA ILE A 88 8.90 6.61 8.44
C ILE A 88 8.54 6.67 6.96
N ILE A 89 8.30 7.87 6.42
CA ILE A 89 7.81 8.10 5.07
C ILE A 89 8.94 8.44 4.10
N ASN A 90 8.81 8.01 2.85
CA ASN A 90 9.62 8.55 1.76
C ASN A 90 9.05 9.90 1.32
N THR A 91 9.89 10.93 1.40
CA THR A 91 9.62 12.23 0.75
C THR A 91 10.56 12.41 -0.43
N ALA A 92 10.22 13.28 -1.37
CA ALA A 92 11.01 13.46 -2.56
C ALA A 92 10.90 14.87 -3.13
N PHE A 93 11.78 15.17 -4.08
CA PHE A 93 11.64 16.35 -4.93
C PHE A 93 12.24 16.12 -6.31
N ILE A 94 11.73 16.88 -7.28
CA ILE A 94 12.18 16.87 -8.67
C ILE A 94 12.61 18.30 -9.04
N ALA A 95 13.89 18.54 -9.31
CA ALA A 95 14.35 19.77 -9.96
C ALA A 95 14.28 19.58 -11.47
N THR A 96 13.42 20.37 -12.11
CA THR A 96 13.02 20.13 -13.50
C THR A 96 13.77 20.98 -14.52
N GLY A 97 14.59 21.91 -14.05
CA GLY A 97 15.15 23.02 -14.83
C GLY A 97 14.20 24.22 -14.95
N ALA A 98 12.91 24.08 -14.61
CA ALA A 98 11.91 25.17 -14.61
C ALA A 98 11.31 25.42 -13.21
N GLY A 99 11.88 24.79 -12.18
CA GLY A 99 11.36 24.81 -10.83
C GLY A 99 11.36 23.44 -10.17
N VAL A 100 11.15 23.44 -8.86
CA VAL A 100 11.11 22.23 -8.04
C VAL A 100 9.67 21.81 -7.76
N VAL A 101 9.39 20.51 -7.88
CA VAL A 101 8.19 19.87 -7.32
C VAL A 101 8.59 19.10 -6.08
N VAL A 102 8.01 19.44 -4.94
CA VAL A 102 8.19 18.72 -3.66
C VAL A 102 7.06 17.72 -3.50
N ILE A 103 7.38 16.51 -3.07
CA ILE A 103 6.44 15.39 -2.92
C ILE A 103 6.49 14.92 -1.46
N ASN A 104 5.37 15.11 -0.76
CA ASN A 104 5.20 14.93 0.69
C ASN A 104 6.13 15.83 1.52
N THR A 105 5.67 16.22 2.71
CA THR A 105 6.39 17.18 3.57
C THR A 105 6.83 16.59 4.89
N GLY A 106 6.54 15.30 5.13
CA GLY A 106 7.06 14.55 6.28
C GLY A 106 6.23 14.69 7.56
N PRO A 107 6.71 14.08 8.67
CA PRO A 107 5.92 13.85 9.88
C PRO A 107 5.74 15.05 10.80
N SER A 108 6.46 16.15 10.57
CA SER A 108 6.46 17.27 11.51
C SER A 108 6.81 18.59 10.82
N ARG A 109 6.44 19.70 11.46
CA ARG A 109 6.89 21.04 11.07
C ARG A 109 8.41 21.09 10.92
N LEU A 110 9.12 20.58 11.94
CA LEU A 110 10.57 20.56 11.99
C LEU A 110 11.18 19.78 10.82
N TYR A 111 10.57 18.64 10.45
CA TYR A 111 10.99 17.90 9.27
C TYR A 111 10.83 18.75 8.01
N GLY A 112 9.66 19.37 7.80
CA GLY A 112 9.41 20.23 6.64
C GLY A 112 10.42 21.38 6.52
N GLU A 113 10.76 22.03 7.64
CA GLU A 113 11.77 23.09 7.67
C GLU A 113 13.17 22.58 7.28
N GLN A 114 13.54 21.38 7.75
CA GLN A 114 14.82 20.74 7.40
C GLN A 114 14.83 20.20 5.97
N GLN A 115 13.69 19.74 5.46
CA GLN A 115 13.51 19.27 4.09
C GLN A 115 13.73 20.42 3.11
N ARG A 116 13.11 21.58 3.38
CA ARG A 116 13.34 22.80 2.60
C ARG A 116 14.82 23.19 2.54
N ARG A 117 15.50 23.22 3.69
CA ARG A 117 16.95 23.46 3.75
C ARG A 117 17.76 22.41 2.99
N ALA A 118 17.35 21.15 3.01
CA ALA A 118 18.02 20.09 2.27
C ALA A 118 17.87 20.26 0.75
N ILE A 119 16.69 20.67 0.28
CA ILE A 119 16.44 20.97 -1.13
C ILE A 119 17.29 22.17 -1.59
N GLU A 120 17.34 23.25 -0.80
CA GLU A 120 18.10 24.47 -1.11
C GLU A 120 19.63 24.25 -1.18
N ARG A 121 20.16 23.20 -0.54
CA ARG A 121 21.56 22.78 -0.67
C ARG A 121 21.84 22.11 -2.02
N ILE A 122 20.83 21.52 -2.65
CA ILE A 122 20.96 20.75 -3.88
C ILE A 122 20.66 21.60 -5.12
N THR A 123 19.64 22.47 -5.05
CA THR A 123 19.23 23.30 -6.17
C THR A 123 18.83 24.71 -5.74
N ARG A 124 18.99 25.67 -6.66
CA ARG A 124 18.55 27.06 -6.51
C ARG A 124 17.24 27.35 -7.26
N GLU A 125 16.67 26.35 -7.93
CA GLU A 125 15.39 26.50 -8.62
C GLU A 125 14.26 26.86 -7.62
N PRO A 126 13.32 27.75 -7.99
CA PRO A 126 12.20 28.06 -7.14
C PRO A 126 11.25 26.86 -7.03
N VAL A 127 10.71 26.62 -5.83
CA VAL A 127 9.70 25.58 -5.60
C VAL A 127 8.36 26.00 -6.22
N GLN A 128 7.89 25.28 -7.23
CA GLN A 128 6.65 25.61 -7.94
C GLN A 128 5.44 24.92 -7.31
N ARG A 129 5.63 23.71 -6.77
CA ARG A 129 4.55 22.89 -6.22
C ARG A 129 5.03 22.11 -5.01
N VAL A 130 4.14 21.97 -4.03
CA VAL A 130 4.28 21.06 -2.89
C VAL A 130 3.06 20.16 -2.94
N ILE A 131 3.26 18.86 -3.16
CA ILE A 131 2.18 17.91 -3.46
C ILE A 131 2.18 16.81 -2.41
N GLU A 132 1.06 16.63 -1.74
CA GLU A 132 0.85 15.55 -0.77
C GLU A 132 0.07 14.42 -1.43
N LEU A 133 0.60 13.21 -1.32
CA LEU A 133 0.04 12.06 -2.05
C LEU A 133 -1.13 11.36 -1.33
N ASN A 134 -1.36 11.70 -0.06
CA ASN A 134 -2.31 11.04 0.83
C ASN A 134 -2.72 11.95 2.01
N LEU A 135 -3.77 11.56 2.75
CA LEU A 135 -4.26 12.27 3.93
C LEU A 135 -3.54 11.95 5.26
N HIS A 136 -2.75 10.87 5.32
CA HIS A 136 -2.09 10.43 6.55
C HIS A 136 -1.01 11.42 7.01
N PRO A 137 -0.76 11.52 8.34
CA PRO A 137 -0.07 12.68 8.92
C PRO A 137 1.35 12.91 8.41
N ASP A 138 2.10 11.84 8.15
CA ASP A 138 3.46 11.92 7.65
C ASP A 138 3.58 12.36 6.18
N TYR A 139 2.48 12.45 5.45
CA TYR A 139 2.46 13.02 4.11
C TYR A 139 2.49 14.54 4.13
N PHE A 140 1.94 15.19 5.17
CA PHE A 140 1.59 16.62 5.10
C PHE A 140 1.91 17.46 6.35
N PHE A 141 2.35 16.87 7.47
CA PHE A 141 2.59 17.63 8.69
C PHE A 141 3.76 18.62 8.59
N GLY A 142 4.62 18.49 7.58
CA GLY A 142 5.61 19.51 7.25
C GLY A 142 5.07 20.72 6.48
N ASN A 143 3.77 20.77 6.14
CA ASN A 143 3.18 21.83 5.32
C ASN A 143 3.34 23.24 5.92
N GLN A 144 3.45 23.38 7.24
CA GLN A 144 3.77 24.65 7.90
C GLN A 144 5.07 25.29 7.37
N ALA A 145 6.07 24.49 6.96
CA ALA A 145 7.32 24.98 6.39
C ALA A 145 7.18 25.54 4.95
N TRP A 146 6.02 25.33 4.35
CA TRP A 146 5.67 25.67 2.97
C TRP A 146 4.50 26.67 2.90
N ALA A 147 4.26 27.44 3.97
CA ALA A 147 3.17 28.42 4.03
C ALA A 147 3.23 29.50 2.92
N ASP A 148 4.41 29.76 2.34
CA ASP A 148 4.64 30.65 1.20
C ASP A 148 4.41 29.99 -0.17
N ARG A 149 4.04 28.70 -0.24
CA ARG A 149 3.85 27.92 -1.47
C ARG A 149 2.49 27.22 -1.51
N PRO A 150 1.89 27.03 -2.70
CA PRO A 150 0.67 26.25 -2.82
C PRO A 150 0.94 24.77 -2.48
N THR A 151 0.49 24.34 -1.31
CA THR A 151 0.40 22.92 -0.87
C THR A 151 -0.84 22.30 -1.50
N GLN A 152 -0.68 21.17 -2.19
CA GLN A 152 -1.70 20.60 -3.07
C GLN A 152 -1.94 19.11 -2.82
N ALA A 153 -3.20 18.74 -2.65
CA ALA A 153 -3.60 17.33 -2.56
C ALA A 153 -4.91 17.10 -3.32
N LEU A 154 -5.29 15.84 -3.49
CA LEU A 154 -6.61 15.52 -4.03
C LEU A 154 -7.70 16.01 -3.03
N PRO A 155 -8.88 16.45 -3.51
CA PRO A 155 -9.95 16.98 -2.66
C PRO A 155 -10.37 16.08 -1.48
N GLY A 156 -10.42 14.76 -1.70
CA GLY A 156 -10.73 13.80 -0.64
C GLY A 156 -9.62 13.72 0.40
N SER A 157 -8.36 13.81 -0.03
CA SER A 157 -7.21 13.90 0.88
C SER A 157 -7.26 15.18 1.71
N ILE A 158 -7.56 16.34 1.11
CA ILE A 158 -7.76 17.62 1.84
C ILE A 158 -8.85 17.47 2.91
N SER A 159 -9.98 16.86 2.54
CA SER A 159 -11.10 16.66 3.46
C SER A 159 -10.71 15.75 4.64
N GLY A 160 -9.96 14.68 4.39
CA GLY A 160 -9.43 13.80 5.44
C GLY A 160 -8.43 14.51 6.36
N MET A 161 -7.52 15.31 5.81
CA MET A 161 -6.59 16.13 6.60
C MET A 161 -7.34 17.08 7.53
N GLN A 162 -8.40 17.74 7.05
CA GLN A 162 -9.23 18.63 7.85
C GLN A 162 -9.99 17.88 8.96
N ALA A 163 -10.51 16.69 8.66
CA ALA A 163 -11.31 15.91 9.60
C ALA A 163 -10.46 15.29 10.72
N GLU A 164 -9.26 14.82 10.42
CA GLU A 164 -8.51 13.92 11.30
C GLU A 164 -7.15 14.47 11.75
N GLY A 165 -6.64 15.50 11.07
CA GLY A 165 -5.29 16.00 11.25
C GLY A 165 -4.95 16.41 12.67
N THR A 166 -5.87 17.04 13.41
CA THR A 166 -5.65 17.41 14.81
C THR A 166 -5.47 16.19 15.71
N ALA A 167 -6.31 15.16 15.55
CA ALA A 167 -6.20 13.92 16.33
C ALA A 167 -4.89 13.17 16.01
N TYR A 168 -4.44 13.23 14.75
CA TYR A 168 -3.14 12.69 14.37
C TYR A 168 -1.98 13.45 15.01
N ALA A 169 -2.03 14.78 15.07
CA ALA A 169 -0.99 15.60 15.71
C ALA A 169 -0.85 15.25 17.19
N ASP A 170 -1.97 15.15 17.92
CA ASP A 170 -1.98 14.73 19.33
C ASP A 170 -1.40 13.31 19.50
N ASN A 171 -1.77 12.39 18.62
CA ASN A 171 -1.30 11.01 18.68
C ASN A 171 0.21 10.91 18.41
N LEU A 172 0.70 11.57 17.37
CA LEU A 172 2.13 11.58 17.06
C LEU A 172 2.92 12.32 18.13
N TYR A 173 2.40 13.37 18.76
CA TYR A 173 3.07 14.01 19.90
C TYR A 173 3.23 13.03 21.08
N ARG A 174 2.21 12.22 21.39
CA ARG A 174 2.33 11.16 22.41
C ARG A 174 3.42 10.13 22.07
N LEU A 175 3.49 9.71 20.80
CA LEU A 175 4.43 8.68 20.34
C LEU A 175 5.87 9.20 20.22
N CYS A 176 6.04 10.38 19.63
CA CYS A 176 7.33 10.90 19.18
C CYS A 176 7.83 12.10 20.01
N GLY A 177 7.01 12.63 20.91
CA GLY A 177 7.37 13.72 21.81
C GLY A 177 7.80 14.97 21.06
N ASP A 178 8.95 15.51 21.46
CA ASP A 178 9.42 16.81 21.01
C ASP A 178 9.82 16.89 19.53
N TRP A 179 9.94 15.77 18.83
CA TRP A 179 10.00 15.77 17.36
C TRP A 179 8.77 16.41 16.71
N MET A 180 7.64 16.41 17.43
CA MET A 180 6.37 16.99 17.01
C MET A 180 6.13 18.39 17.60
N ARG A 181 7.11 18.96 18.32
CA ARG A 181 6.99 20.26 18.97
C ARG A 181 6.64 21.35 17.95
N GLY A 182 5.52 22.03 18.17
CA GLY A 182 5.06 23.11 17.29
C GLY A 182 4.52 22.63 15.94
N THR A 183 4.32 21.32 15.77
CA THR A 183 3.58 20.76 14.63
C THR A 183 2.09 20.93 14.87
N GLU A 184 1.43 21.56 13.90
CA GLU A 184 0.00 21.73 13.80
C GLU A 184 -0.46 21.12 12.48
N SER A 185 -1.69 20.60 12.45
CA SER A 185 -2.23 20.14 11.19
C SER A 185 -2.58 21.32 10.29
N THR A 186 -1.82 21.48 9.21
CA THR A 186 -2.12 22.44 8.13
C THR A 186 -2.48 21.67 6.86
N PRO A 187 -3.77 21.35 6.63
CA PRO A 187 -4.24 20.69 5.41
C PRO A 187 -3.76 21.41 4.15
N ALA A 188 -3.60 20.65 3.07
CA ALA A 188 -3.29 21.22 1.77
C ALA A 188 -4.38 22.23 1.36
N ARG A 189 -3.94 23.37 0.81
CA ARG A 189 -4.76 24.56 0.57
C ARG A 189 -5.36 24.62 -0.83
N GLU A 190 -4.81 23.85 -1.76
CA GLU A 190 -5.28 23.79 -3.13
C GLU A 190 -5.59 22.36 -3.55
N ALA A 191 -6.70 22.18 -4.25
CA ALA A 191 -7.00 20.93 -4.90
C ALA A 191 -6.11 20.75 -6.14
N VAL A 192 -5.47 19.59 -6.26
CA VAL A 192 -4.94 19.10 -7.53
C VAL A 192 -5.83 17.98 -8.06
N LEU A 193 -6.03 17.93 -9.37
CA LEU A 193 -6.78 16.86 -10.03
C LEU A 193 -5.86 16.03 -10.93
N PRO A 194 -6.26 14.81 -11.34
CA PRO A 194 -5.52 14.04 -12.32
C PRO A 194 -5.26 14.84 -13.58
N GLN A 195 -4.00 14.92 -13.98
CA GLN A 195 -3.56 15.71 -15.13
C GLN A 195 -2.14 15.32 -15.53
N THR A 196 -1.73 15.73 -16.73
CA THR A 196 -0.32 15.74 -17.13
C THR A 196 0.21 17.16 -17.09
N LEU A 197 1.29 17.38 -16.36
CA LEU A 197 2.00 18.65 -16.25
C LEU A 197 3.31 18.58 -17.01
N GLN A 198 3.55 19.55 -17.89
CA GLN A 198 4.89 19.79 -18.42
C GLN A 198 5.58 20.84 -17.54
N LEU A 199 6.69 20.49 -16.93
CA LEU A 199 7.53 21.41 -16.16
C LEU A 199 8.99 21.21 -16.57
N GLY A 200 9.56 22.21 -17.26
CA GLY A 200 10.88 22.08 -17.86
C GLY A 200 10.93 20.87 -18.79
N GLN A 201 11.90 20.00 -18.56
CA GLN A 201 12.08 18.76 -19.33
C GLN A 201 11.24 17.57 -18.80
N HIS A 202 10.51 17.74 -17.70
CA HIS A 202 9.75 16.67 -17.06
C HIS A 202 8.27 16.74 -17.44
N LYS A 203 7.73 15.59 -17.89
CA LYS A 203 6.30 15.38 -18.08
C LYS A 203 5.80 14.55 -16.91
N LEU A 204 5.13 15.20 -15.96
CA LEU A 204 4.62 14.60 -14.73
C LEU A 204 3.15 14.23 -14.92
N GLU A 205 2.83 12.94 -14.84
CA GLU A 205 1.45 12.45 -14.85
C GLU A 205 0.97 12.22 -13.42
N LEU A 206 -0.06 12.95 -13.03
CA LEU A 206 -0.77 12.81 -11.78
C LEU A 206 -2.01 11.96 -12.01
N LYS A 207 -2.16 10.88 -11.25
CA LYS A 207 -3.32 9.99 -11.36
C LYS A 207 -3.93 9.74 -9.99
N ARG A 208 -5.26 9.88 -9.94
CA ARG A 208 -6.07 9.47 -8.80
C ARG A 208 -6.30 7.97 -8.87
N LEU A 209 -6.05 7.31 -7.77
CA LEU A 209 -6.32 5.91 -7.49
C LEU A 209 -6.96 5.83 -6.09
N HIS A 210 -7.31 4.62 -5.66
CA HIS A 210 -8.07 4.41 -4.42
C HIS A 210 -7.64 3.13 -3.71
N GLY A 211 -7.95 3.05 -2.43
CA GLY A 211 -7.99 1.81 -1.67
C GLY A 211 -7.09 1.78 -0.45
N HIS A 212 -5.98 2.52 -0.41
CA HIS A 212 -5.32 2.76 0.87
C HIS A 212 -6.08 3.85 1.65
N THR A 213 -6.56 4.86 0.92
CA THR A 213 -7.57 5.81 1.35
C THR A 213 -8.65 5.96 0.28
N ALA A 214 -9.64 6.81 0.55
CA ALA A 214 -10.67 7.16 -0.43
C ALA A 214 -10.14 7.99 -1.61
N ASP A 215 -8.94 8.59 -1.54
CA ASP A 215 -8.41 9.48 -2.59
C ASP A 215 -6.88 9.50 -2.57
N ASP A 216 -6.27 8.49 -3.20
CA ASP A 216 -4.80 8.31 -3.28
C ASP A 216 -4.24 8.92 -4.57
N LEU A 217 -3.19 9.74 -4.45
CA LEU A 217 -2.51 10.33 -5.60
C LEU A 217 -1.22 9.55 -5.90
N VAL A 218 -1.02 9.22 -7.18
CA VAL A 218 0.26 8.75 -7.68
C VAL A 218 0.82 9.73 -8.71
N LEU A 219 2.14 9.84 -8.75
CA LEU A 219 2.86 10.71 -9.69
C LEU A 219 3.88 9.88 -10.47
N LEU A 220 3.79 9.91 -11.79
CA LEU A 220 4.76 9.30 -12.70
C LEU A 220 5.51 10.40 -13.46
N ASP A 221 6.83 10.44 -13.33
CA ASP A 221 7.66 11.25 -14.20
C ASP A 221 8.04 10.47 -15.46
N HIS A 222 7.45 10.82 -16.60
CA HIS A 222 7.70 10.16 -17.88
C HIS A 222 9.12 10.37 -18.41
N ARG A 223 9.84 11.40 -17.94
CA ARG A 223 11.24 11.62 -18.33
C ARG A 223 12.14 10.54 -17.74
N THR A 224 12.00 10.32 -16.43
CA THR A 224 12.89 9.44 -15.67
C THR A 224 12.34 8.02 -15.48
N GLY A 225 11.03 7.83 -15.63
CA GLY A 225 10.33 6.58 -15.31
C GLY A 225 10.21 6.33 -13.81
N VAL A 226 10.29 7.38 -12.98
CA VAL A 226 10.11 7.27 -11.53
C VAL A 226 8.63 7.40 -11.18
N LEU A 227 8.09 6.37 -10.52
CA LEU A 227 6.74 6.35 -9.96
C LEU A 227 6.80 6.62 -8.46
N PHE A 228 6.15 7.69 -8.00
CA PHE A 228 5.83 7.92 -6.60
C PHE A 228 4.44 7.33 -6.34
N ALA A 229 4.41 6.19 -5.66
CA ALA A 229 3.22 5.33 -5.61
C ALA A 229 2.21 5.72 -4.52
N GLY A 230 2.41 6.85 -3.84
CA GLY A 230 1.53 7.29 -2.75
C GLY A 230 1.34 6.21 -1.69
N GLY A 231 0.19 6.21 -1.02
CA GLY A 231 -0.17 5.20 -0.03
C GLY A 231 -0.42 3.79 -0.57
N LEU A 232 -0.26 3.54 -1.87
CA LEU A 232 -0.66 2.27 -2.46
C LEU A 232 0.41 1.18 -2.38
N VAL A 233 1.69 1.53 -2.22
CA VAL A 233 2.79 0.57 -2.25
C VAL A 233 3.62 0.69 -0.98
N PHE A 234 3.72 -0.42 -0.26
CA PHE A 234 4.59 -0.65 0.89
C PHE A 234 5.63 -1.71 0.53
N ALA A 235 6.86 -1.55 1.02
CA ALA A 235 7.96 -2.48 0.80
C ALA A 235 8.66 -2.83 2.11
N GLU A 236 8.85 -4.13 2.37
CA GLU A 236 9.53 -4.68 3.56
C GLU A 236 8.92 -4.26 4.92
N ARG A 237 7.65 -3.87 4.90
CA ARG A 237 6.88 -3.51 6.10
C ARG A 237 5.40 -3.78 5.93
N VAL A 238 4.73 -3.95 7.06
CA VAL A 238 3.28 -4.11 7.09
C VAL A 238 2.57 -2.82 6.66
N PRO A 239 1.62 -2.88 5.71
CA PRO A 239 0.78 -1.76 5.33
C PRO A 239 -0.14 -1.28 6.45
N THR A 240 -0.30 0.03 6.58
CA THR A 240 -1.27 0.68 7.47
C THR A 240 -2.65 0.68 6.81
N THR A 241 -3.72 0.40 7.57
CA THR A 241 -5.07 0.17 6.99
C THR A 241 -6.25 0.97 7.56
N PRO A 242 -6.11 2.13 8.24
CA PRO A 242 -7.23 2.85 8.87
C PRO A 242 -8.34 3.26 7.91
N HIS A 243 -8.04 3.44 6.62
CA HIS A 243 -8.99 3.88 5.60
C HIS A 243 -9.14 2.89 4.46
N ALA A 244 -8.64 1.67 4.63
CA ALA A 244 -8.47 0.76 3.53
C ALA A 244 -9.80 0.29 2.94
N ASP A 245 -9.92 0.33 1.62
CA ASP A 245 -10.81 -0.53 0.85
C ASP A 245 -9.95 -1.58 0.15
N PHE A 246 -9.92 -2.80 0.70
CA PHE A 246 -9.05 -3.87 0.22
C PHE A 246 -9.31 -4.24 -1.25
N ALA A 247 -10.56 -4.18 -1.71
CA ALA A 247 -10.91 -4.54 -3.08
C ALA A 247 -10.47 -3.46 -4.06
N ALA A 248 -10.76 -2.18 -3.73
CA ALA A 248 -10.30 -1.05 -4.53
C ALA A 248 -8.76 -0.97 -4.55
N TRP A 249 -8.10 -1.28 -3.44
CA TRP A 249 -6.64 -1.26 -3.35
C TRP A 249 -6.02 -2.31 -4.26
N LEU A 250 -6.56 -3.54 -4.28
CA LEU A 250 -6.11 -4.59 -5.20
C LEU A 250 -6.28 -4.16 -6.67
N ALA A 251 -7.38 -3.49 -7.02
CA ALA A 251 -7.59 -2.96 -8.38
C ALA A 251 -6.61 -1.82 -8.73
N SER A 252 -6.28 -0.96 -7.77
CA SER A 252 -5.24 0.06 -7.97
C SER A 252 -3.86 -0.56 -8.15
N LEU A 253 -3.53 -1.65 -7.45
CA LEU A 253 -2.30 -2.41 -7.66
C LEU A 253 -2.25 -3.04 -9.06
N ASP A 254 -3.38 -3.53 -9.60
CA ASP A 254 -3.46 -3.98 -11.00
C ASP A 254 -3.13 -2.86 -11.99
N ALA A 255 -3.61 -1.64 -11.74
CA ALA A 255 -3.30 -0.48 -12.58
C ALA A 255 -1.80 -0.12 -12.55
N LEU A 256 -1.14 -0.21 -11.38
CA LEU A 256 0.30 0.01 -11.26
C LEU A 256 1.12 -1.08 -11.97
N GLU A 257 0.68 -2.34 -11.92
CA GLU A 257 1.32 -3.42 -12.68
C GLU A 257 1.21 -3.21 -14.19
N GLN A 258 0.08 -2.71 -14.69
CA GLN A 258 -0.10 -2.37 -16.11
C GLN A 258 0.83 -1.24 -16.56
N TRP A 259 1.03 -0.22 -15.72
CA TRP A 259 1.99 0.86 -15.98
C TRP A 259 3.45 0.40 -16.01
N HIS A 260 3.81 -0.56 -15.15
CA HIS A 260 5.12 -1.19 -15.23
C HIS A 260 5.25 -2.03 -16.52
N ALA A 261 4.22 -2.83 -16.85
CA ALA A 261 4.23 -3.67 -18.05
C ALA A 261 4.30 -2.89 -19.37
N SER A 262 3.81 -1.65 -19.41
CA SER A 262 3.95 -0.77 -20.57
C SER A 262 5.38 -0.21 -20.76
N GLY A 263 6.27 -0.42 -19.79
CA GLY A 263 7.64 0.10 -19.79
C GLY A 263 7.76 1.55 -19.30
N ALA A 264 6.67 2.14 -18.81
CA ALA A 264 6.67 3.52 -18.33
C ALA A 264 7.36 3.67 -16.96
N VAL A 265 7.29 2.63 -16.12
CA VAL A 265 7.88 2.63 -14.76
C VAL A 265 9.19 1.87 -14.75
N LYS A 266 10.26 2.55 -14.33
CA LYS A 266 11.60 1.98 -14.13
C LYS A 266 11.95 1.83 -12.65
N THR A 267 11.55 2.83 -11.86
CA THR A 267 11.83 2.91 -10.42
C THR A 267 10.54 3.23 -9.67
N VAL A 268 10.31 2.54 -8.56
CA VAL A 268 9.16 2.75 -7.66
C VAL A 268 9.67 3.33 -6.35
N VAL A 269 9.13 4.49 -5.99
CA VAL A 269 9.24 5.09 -4.66
C VAL A 269 7.94 4.73 -3.92
N PRO A 270 7.97 3.73 -3.02
CA PRO A 270 6.81 3.42 -2.17
C PRO A 270 6.57 4.55 -1.16
N SER A 271 5.39 4.61 -0.54
CA SER A 271 5.18 5.50 0.61
C SER A 271 6.17 5.19 1.73
N HIS A 272 6.36 3.90 1.97
CA HIS A 272 7.26 3.42 3.00
C HIS A 272 7.99 2.15 2.56
N GLY A 273 9.26 2.09 2.92
CA GLY A 273 10.14 1.01 2.49
C GLY A 273 11.17 1.47 1.47
N PRO A 274 12.08 0.57 1.08
CA PRO A 274 13.15 0.88 0.14
C PRO A 274 12.64 1.21 -1.26
N VAL A 275 13.28 2.20 -1.89
CA VAL A 275 13.13 2.44 -3.34
C VAL A 275 13.64 1.23 -4.11
N HIS A 276 12.89 0.78 -5.11
CA HIS A 276 13.22 -0.45 -5.84
C HIS A 276 12.85 -0.36 -7.32
N THR A 277 13.38 -1.29 -8.11
CA THR A 277 12.97 -1.54 -9.50
C THR A 277 12.00 -2.72 -9.54
N GLY A 278 11.26 -2.86 -10.63
CA GLY A 278 10.32 -3.96 -10.80
C GLY A 278 9.03 -3.78 -9.98
N LEU A 279 8.40 -4.90 -9.63
CA LEU A 279 7.08 -4.96 -8.98
C LEU A 279 7.13 -5.45 -7.53
N ALA A 280 8.31 -5.50 -6.90
CA ALA A 280 8.47 -6.14 -5.61
C ALA A 280 7.53 -5.55 -4.53
N GLY A 281 7.51 -4.22 -4.31
CA GLY A 281 6.61 -3.60 -3.34
C GLY A 281 5.12 -3.77 -3.68
N VAL A 282 4.77 -3.73 -4.97
CA VAL A 282 3.40 -3.95 -5.44
C VAL A 282 2.93 -5.37 -5.10
N GLN A 283 3.77 -6.37 -5.39
CA GLN A 283 3.51 -7.79 -5.09
C GLN A 283 3.48 -8.07 -3.58
N GLN A 284 4.36 -7.43 -2.81
CA GLN A 284 4.37 -7.52 -1.35
C GLN A 284 3.06 -6.98 -0.79
N THR A 285 2.67 -5.76 -1.15
CA THR A 285 1.42 -5.14 -0.72
C THR A 285 0.22 -6.03 -1.08
N ARG A 286 0.10 -6.45 -2.35
CA ARG A 286 -0.95 -7.37 -2.81
C ARG A 286 -0.99 -8.67 -1.99
N GLY A 287 0.17 -9.27 -1.77
CA GLY A 287 0.30 -10.52 -1.02
C GLY A 287 -0.18 -10.39 0.43
N TRP A 288 0.14 -9.27 1.07
CA TRP A 288 -0.33 -8.97 2.43
C TRP A 288 -1.85 -8.76 2.48
N LEU A 289 -2.41 -7.92 1.59
CA LEU A 289 -3.86 -7.66 1.59
C LEU A 289 -4.66 -8.94 1.37
N ARG A 290 -4.23 -9.80 0.43
CA ARG A 290 -4.88 -11.10 0.19
C ARG A 290 -4.78 -12.00 1.43
N TRP A 291 -3.59 -12.11 2.02
CA TRP A 291 -3.44 -12.94 3.21
C TRP A 291 -4.26 -12.43 4.40
N LEU A 292 -4.23 -11.13 4.68
CA LEU A 292 -4.96 -10.52 5.79
C LEU A 292 -6.48 -10.69 5.63
N THR A 293 -7.02 -10.45 4.43
CA THR A 293 -8.45 -10.60 4.16
C THR A 293 -8.89 -12.07 4.21
N THR A 294 -8.08 -13.01 3.70
CA THR A 294 -8.32 -14.45 3.85
C THR A 294 -8.29 -14.87 5.32
N LEU A 295 -7.29 -14.43 6.09
CA LEU A 295 -7.17 -14.73 7.52
C LEU A 295 -8.42 -14.27 8.28
N MET A 296 -8.89 -13.05 8.06
CA MET A 296 -10.09 -12.52 8.71
C MET A 296 -11.35 -13.28 8.29
N GLN A 297 -11.51 -13.60 7.01
CA GLN A 297 -12.66 -14.36 6.51
C GLN A 297 -12.72 -15.77 7.12
N GLU A 298 -11.65 -16.55 6.98
CA GLU A 298 -11.59 -17.94 7.46
C GLU A 298 -11.68 -18.03 8.99
N SER A 299 -11.16 -17.04 9.71
CA SER A 299 -11.27 -17.00 11.17
C SER A 299 -12.71 -16.72 11.61
N ALA A 300 -13.39 -15.77 10.96
CA ALA A 300 -14.81 -15.50 11.24
C ALA A 300 -15.70 -16.71 10.91
N GLU A 301 -15.45 -17.41 9.80
CA GLU A 301 -16.19 -18.63 9.43
C GLU A 301 -15.99 -19.78 10.43
N ARG A 302 -14.84 -19.83 11.10
CA ARG A 302 -14.56 -20.78 12.18
C ARG A 302 -15.09 -20.34 13.55
N GLY A 303 -15.63 -19.12 13.64
CA GLY A 303 -16.14 -18.55 14.89
C GLY A 303 -15.05 -18.23 15.91
N LEU A 304 -13.83 -17.90 15.45
CA LEU A 304 -12.77 -17.44 16.33
C LEU A 304 -13.08 -16.03 16.85
N ASP A 305 -12.62 -15.71 18.06
CA ASP A 305 -12.66 -14.33 18.57
C ASP A 305 -11.41 -13.53 18.17
N LEU A 306 -11.45 -12.20 18.36
CA LEU A 306 -10.33 -11.31 18.03
C LEU A 306 -9.03 -11.72 18.76
N GLY A 307 -9.11 -12.18 20.01
CA GLY A 307 -7.95 -12.59 20.79
C GLY A 307 -7.25 -13.80 20.18
N GLU A 308 -8.03 -14.78 19.70
CA GLU A 308 -7.52 -15.95 18.98
C GLU A 308 -6.88 -15.56 17.63
N VAL A 309 -7.51 -14.63 16.88
CA VAL A 309 -6.98 -14.17 15.59
C VAL A 309 -5.67 -13.39 15.76
N LEU A 310 -5.56 -12.54 16.79
CA LEU A 310 -4.30 -11.86 17.13
C LEU A 310 -3.16 -12.84 17.45
N GLY A 311 -3.47 -14.03 17.96
CA GLY A 311 -2.51 -15.11 18.21
C GLY A 311 -2.12 -15.94 16.99
N THR A 312 -2.73 -15.70 15.81
CA THR A 312 -2.48 -16.52 14.63
C THR A 312 -1.06 -16.30 14.07
N PRO A 313 -0.30 -17.38 13.77
CA PRO A 313 1.04 -17.24 13.21
C PRO A 313 1.07 -16.46 11.90
N VAL A 314 1.97 -15.48 11.82
CA VAL A 314 2.28 -14.75 10.59
C VAL A 314 3.10 -15.66 9.66
N PRO A 315 2.74 -15.79 8.36
CA PRO A 315 3.51 -16.55 7.39
C PRO A 315 4.98 -16.10 7.33
N GLU A 316 5.91 -17.06 7.15
CA GLU A 316 7.36 -16.78 7.17
C GLU A 316 7.77 -15.66 6.21
N ARG A 317 7.13 -15.56 5.04
CA ARG A 317 7.38 -14.51 4.04
C ARG A 317 7.08 -13.07 4.52
N PHE A 318 6.30 -12.90 5.59
CA PHE A 318 5.96 -11.59 6.18
C PHE A 318 6.52 -11.41 7.58
N LYS A 319 7.06 -12.47 8.18
CA LYS A 319 7.46 -12.50 9.59
C LYS A 319 8.57 -11.51 9.93
N ARG A 320 9.39 -11.16 8.95
CA ARG A 320 10.53 -10.22 9.10
C ARG A 320 10.20 -8.80 8.68
N TRP A 321 8.99 -8.55 8.20
CA TRP A 321 8.59 -7.20 7.81
C TRP A 321 8.54 -6.28 9.02
N ALA A 322 8.97 -5.04 8.80
CA ALA A 322 8.92 -4.01 9.82
C ALA A 322 7.47 -3.64 10.18
N ALA A 323 7.32 -2.88 11.26
CA ALA A 323 6.04 -2.50 11.89
C ALA A 323 5.20 -3.67 12.44
N GLN A 324 5.73 -4.89 12.43
CA GLN A 324 5.18 -6.01 13.21
C GLN A 324 5.50 -5.87 14.71
N PRO A 325 4.62 -6.38 15.60
CA PRO A 325 3.26 -6.85 15.31
C PRO A 325 2.24 -5.70 15.27
N ALA A 326 2.67 -4.46 15.50
CA ALA A 326 1.79 -3.31 15.75
C ALA A 326 0.77 -3.06 14.63
N GLU A 327 1.19 -2.98 13.37
CA GLU A 327 0.29 -2.69 12.25
C GLU A 327 -0.65 -3.87 11.92
N LEU A 328 -0.20 -5.11 12.14
CA LEU A 328 -1.08 -6.27 12.03
C LEU A 328 -2.19 -6.21 13.10
N HIS A 329 -1.81 -5.95 14.36
CA HIS A 329 -2.77 -5.85 15.45
C HIS A 329 -3.76 -4.71 15.24
N ARG A 330 -3.31 -3.53 14.79
CA ARG A 330 -4.18 -2.40 14.42
C ARG A 330 -5.17 -2.81 13.33
N SER A 331 -4.68 -3.45 12.26
CA SER A 331 -5.52 -3.92 11.16
C SER A 331 -6.57 -4.93 11.62
N LEU A 332 -6.18 -5.95 12.39
CA LEU A 332 -7.12 -6.96 12.90
C LEU A 332 -8.17 -6.34 13.83
N THR A 333 -7.74 -5.51 14.79
CA THR A 333 -8.65 -4.83 15.72
C THR A 333 -9.69 -3.99 14.99
N GLN A 334 -9.28 -3.32 13.91
CA GLN A 334 -10.16 -2.47 13.14
C GLN A 334 -11.13 -3.24 12.23
N TRP A 335 -10.61 -4.23 11.51
CA TRP A 335 -11.33 -4.81 10.38
C TRP A 335 -12.04 -6.11 10.73
N TYR A 336 -11.49 -6.92 11.64
CA TYR A 336 -12.04 -8.23 11.98
C TYR A 336 -13.51 -8.20 12.46
N PRO A 337 -13.96 -7.23 13.28
CA PRO A 337 -15.36 -7.15 13.71
C PRO A 337 -16.37 -7.09 12.55
N ARG A 338 -15.98 -6.54 11.39
CA ARG A 338 -16.84 -6.50 10.20
C ARG A 338 -17.00 -7.88 9.55
N TYR A 339 -15.98 -8.73 9.65
CA TYR A 339 -16.04 -10.11 9.12
C TYR A 339 -16.90 -10.99 10.03
N GLU A 340 -16.74 -10.87 11.35
CA GLU A 340 -17.59 -11.54 12.33
C GLU A 340 -19.08 -11.21 12.12
N GLN A 341 -19.40 -9.92 11.99
CA GLN A 341 -20.79 -9.46 11.75
C GLN A 341 -21.37 -10.03 10.46
N LYS A 342 -20.58 -10.13 9.38
CA LYS A 342 -21.04 -10.70 8.10
C LYS A 342 -21.42 -12.17 8.23
N VAL A 343 -20.61 -12.96 8.93
CA VAL A 343 -20.89 -14.40 9.15
C VAL A 343 -22.10 -14.57 10.06
N MET A 344 -22.22 -13.78 11.13
CA MET A 344 -23.38 -13.83 12.03
C MET A 344 -24.70 -13.40 11.36
N ALA A 345 -24.64 -12.45 10.43
CA ALA A 345 -25.81 -11.97 9.69
C ALA A 345 -26.22 -12.88 8.52
N ALA A 346 -25.36 -13.82 8.11
CA ALA A 346 -25.71 -14.77 7.07
C ALA A 346 -26.84 -15.68 7.59
N PRO A 347 -27.99 -15.78 6.89
CA PRO A 347 -29.05 -16.68 7.31
C PRO A 347 -28.46 -18.09 7.39
N ASN A 348 -28.69 -18.78 8.51
CA ASN A 348 -28.32 -20.18 8.68
C ASN A 348 -28.92 -21.00 7.53
N SER A 349 -28.15 -21.20 6.47
CA SER A 349 -28.41 -22.22 5.47
C SER A 349 -28.01 -23.54 6.12
N GLY A 350 -28.84 -24.01 7.07
CA GLY A 350 -28.71 -25.33 7.70
C GLY A 350 -28.62 -26.41 6.61
N ARG A 351 -27.70 -27.38 6.72
CA ARG A 351 -27.68 -28.46 7.72
C ARG A 351 -29.02 -29.15 7.89
#